data_AF-A0AAX1K0R0-F1
#
_entry.id   AF-A0AAX1K0R0-F1
#
_cell.length_a   1.000
_cell.length_b   1.000
_cell.length_c   1.000
_cell.angle_alpha   90.00
_cell.angle_beta   90.00
_cell.angle_gamma   90.00
#
_symmetry.space_group_name_H-M   'P 1'
#
loop_
_entity.id
_entity.type
_entity.pdbx_description
1 polymer ?
#
loop_
_entity_poly.entity_id
_entity_poly.type
_entity_poly.pdbx_seq_one_letter_code
_entity_poly.pdbx_strand_id
1 'polypeptide(L)'
;MAKDKDTEKQEIPLTEWQQRNLEFLKKKQEEKREKEKLNEKKMAEKKARFQTDKEADSKESDKQPSSLFDDKKQEEPKKKPATPKKIKKEKKVPKLPRKDYWQAAMVIIISSIVLIASLFMISPLSRQKEITVSGNKNAIESQLIEELGIKKSDYLTTLLFQANRFERNLKSKDKWVKEAKLVYHFPNHFTLRVKEYRIIAYRQTDKGYVPILENGTRVDTVNASELPGSFVTINLDQEKEVRKLVQKLAKLDKSLVGSIKVISSVNSSSTKDLLLLEMKDNNSVRVPLSEIDTKLPYYSKIKKNLTDGSIVDMEVGIYSTTADIEASIAEHKTTATTESSENSSNAENTDSTQSSEANSQEGSQSVTQATVSQ
;
A
#
# COMPACT_ATOMS: atom_id res chain seq x y z
N MET A 1 -66.11 -36.75 10.91
CA MET A 1 -65.64 -36.96 12.29
C MET A 1 -64.24 -36.39 12.40
N ALA A 2 -64.10 -35.37 13.23
CA ALA A 2 -62.85 -34.69 13.54
C ALA A 2 -61.87 -35.64 14.24
N LYS A 3 -60.58 -35.44 14.00
CA LYS A 3 -59.54 -35.90 14.92
C LYS A 3 -58.45 -34.84 15.00
N ASP A 4 -58.55 -34.04 16.04
CA ASP A 4 -57.52 -33.14 16.55
C ASP A 4 -56.17 -33.85 16.64
N LYS A 5 -55.13 -33.16 16.18
CA LYS A 5 -53.76 -33.40 16.63
C LYS A 5 -53.17 -32.05 17.03
N ASP A 6 -53.30 -31.76 18.33
CA ASP A 6 -52.46 -30.79 19.03
C ASP A 6 -50.99 -31.07 18.70
N THR A 7 -50.33 -30.08 18.12
CA THR A 7 -48.88 -30.09 17.94
C THR A 7 -48.30 -29.26 19.07
N GLU A 8 -47.97 -29.92 20.18
CA GLU A 8 -47.12 -29.34 21.24
C GLU A 8 -45.80 -28.89 20.62
N LYS A 9 -45.59 -27.58 20.53
CA LYS A 9 -44.27 -26.99 20.30
C LYS A 9 -43.41 -27.26 21.51
N GLN A 10 -42.62 -28.33 21.46
CA GLN A 10 -41.50 -28.52 22.37
C GLN A 10 -40.47 -27.40 22.13
N GLU A 11 -40.39 -26.46 23.06
CA GLU A 11 -39.35 -25.43 23.08
C GLU A 11 -38.00 -26.09 23.34
N ILE A 12 -37.15 -26.12 22.31
CA ILE A 12 -35.77 -26.58 22.43
C ILE A 12 -35.06 -25.66 23.44
N PRO A 13 -34.57 -26.17 24.59
CA PRO A 13 -33.96 -25.31 25.59
C PRO A 13 -32.71 -24.65 24.99
N LEU A 14 -32.71 -23.31 25.00
CA LEU A 14 -31.62 -22.47 24.54
C LEU A 14 -30.30 -22.94 25.15
N THR A 15 -29.27 -23.14 24.32
CA THR A 15 -27.96 -23.63 24.76
C THR A 15 -27.38 -22.69 25.83
N GLU A 16 -26.65 -23.21 26.82
CA GLU A 16 -26.06 -22.40 27.90
C GLU A 16 -25.21 -21.22 27.37
N TRP A 17 -24.60 -21.39 26.20
CA TRP A 17 -23.87 -20.32 25.50
C TRP A 17 -24.78 -19.20 24.97
N GLN A 18 -25.94 -19.53 24.40
CA GLN A 18 -26.93 -18.54 23.95
C GLN A 18 -27.50 -17.75 25.13
N GLN A 19 -27.77 -18.42 26.25
CA GLN A 19 -28.22 -17.75 27.47
C GLN A 19 -27.17 -16.76 28.00
N ARG A 20 -25.90 -17.18 28.06
CA ARG A 20 -24.79 -16.30 28.47
C ARG A 20 -24.55 -15.13 27.53
N ASN A 21 -24.71 -15.31 26.21
CA ASN A 21 -24.56 -14.22 25.27
C ASN A 21 -25.69 -13.17 25.44
N LEU A 22 -26.92 -13.61 25.65
CA LEU A 22 -28.06 -12.72 25.93
C LEU A 22 -27.88 -11.99 27.27
N GLU A 23 -27.40 -12.68 28.30
CA GLU A 23 -27.08 -12.08 29.59
C GLU A 23 -25.96 -11.04 29.47
N PHE A 24 -24.91 -11.34 28.70
CA PHE A 24 -23.81 -10.41 28.41
C PHE A 24 -24.31 -9.15 27.70
N LEU A 25 -25.19 -9.28 26.71
CA LEU A 25 -25.78 -8.15 26.01
C LEU A 25 -26.68 -7.30 26.92
N LYS A 26 -27.48 -7.93 27.79
CA LYS A 26 -28.29 -7.24 28.80
C LYS A 26 -27.42 -6.47 29.79
N LYS A 27 -26.38 -7.12 30.34
CA LYS A 27 -25.42 -6.50 31.27
C LYS A 27 -24.69 -5.31 30.64
N LYS A 28 -24.31 -5.44 29.37
CA LYS A 28 -23.66 -4.35 28.60
C LYS A 28 -24.60 -3.17 28.33
N GLN A 29 -25.90 -3.43 28.12
CA GLN A 29 -26.90 -2.36 28.00
C GLN A 29 -27.18 -1.69 29.33
N GLU A 30 -27.23 -2.45 30.43
CA GLU A 30 -27.44 -1.91 31.77
C GLU A 30 -26.28 -1.02 32.21
N GLU A 31 -25.04 -1.47 31.99
CA GLU A 31 -23.83 -0.67 32.26
C GLU A 31 -23.82 0.64 31.45
N LYS A 32 -24.31 0.62 30.21
CA LYS A 32 -24.47 1.85 29.40
C LYS A 32 -25.52 2.79 30.02
N ARG A 33 -26.68 2.27 30.43
CA ARG A 33 -27.73 3.09 31.07
C ARG A 33 -27.26 3.67 32.41
N GLU A 34 -26.51 2.92 33.20
CA GLU A 34 -25.91 3.42 34.44
C GLU A 34 -24.89 4.53 34.18
N LYS A 35 -24.03 4.36 33.16
CA LYS A 35 -23.07 5.39 32.74
C LYS A 35 -23.79 6.66 32.25
N GLU A 36 -24.87 6.52 31.49
CA GLU A 36 -25.68 7.66 31.05
C GLU A 36 -26.37 8.37 32.23
N LYS A 37 -27.01 7.62 33.14
CA LYS A 37 -27.60 8.19 34.36
C LYS A 37 -26.58 8.88 35.25
N LEU A 38 -25.38 8.32 35.38
CA LEU A 38 -24.28 8.94 36.14
C LEU A 38 -23.83 10.25 35.48
N ASN A 39 -23.75 10.28 34.14
CA ASN A 39 -23.37 11.46 33.40
C ASN A 39 -24.46 12.55 33.47
N GLU A 40 -25.73 12.17 33.36
CA GLU A 40 -26.87 13.07 33.51
C GLU A 40 -26.93 13.66 34.92
N LYS A 41 -26.69 12.85 35.96
CA LYS A 41 -26.60 13.33 37.35
C LYS A 41 -25.45 14.31 37.56
N LYS A 42 -24.27 14.05 36.97
CA LYS A 42 -23.13 14.98 36.98
C LYS A 42 -23.44 16.30 36.25
N MET A 43 -24.16 16.23 35.13
CA MET A 43 -24.58 17.41 34.37
C MET A 43 -25.65 18.22 35.13
N ALA A 44 -26.59 17.56 35.79
CA ALA A 44 -27.58 18.19 36.66
C ALA A 44 -26.94 18.86 37.87
N GLU A 45 -25.98 18.21 38.54
CA GLU A 45 -25.23 18.79 39.65
C GLU A 45 -24.41 20.02 39.20
N LYS A 46 -23.77 19.93 38.03
CA LYS A 46 -23.03 21.06 37.44
C LYS A 46 -23.96 22.23 37.09
N LYS A 47 -25.18 21.94 36.60
CA LYS A 47 -26.20 22.95 36.29
C LYS A 47 -26.80 23.58 37.55
N ALA A 48 -27.01 22.79 38.61
CA ALA A 48 -27.45 23.28 39.91
C ALA A 48 -26.41 24.19 40.57
N ARG A 49 -25.11 23.84 40.50
CA ARG A 49 -24.00 24.72 40.92
C ARG A 49 -23.96 26.02 40.10
N PHE A 50 -24.19 25.94 38.79
CA PHE A 50 -24.26 27.11 37.92
C PHE A 50 -25.46 28.04 38.19
N GLN A 51 -26.56 27.51 38.74
CA GLN A 51 -27.71 28.32 39.15
C GLN A 51 -27.51 28.96 40.52
N THR A 52 -26.85 28.28 41.47
CA THR A 52 -26.50 28.85 42.78
C THR A 52 -25.49 30.00 42.66
N ASP A 53 -24.59 29.94 41.68
CA ASP A 53 -23.64 31.02 41.42
C ASP A 53 -24.26 32.21 40.65
N LYS A 54 -25.45 32.06 40.04
CA LYS A 54 -26.12 33.10 39.23
C LYS A 54 -27.17 33.91 40.00
N GLU A 55 -27.61 33.45 41.17
CA GLU A 55 -28.45 34.22 42.11
C GLU A 55 -27.65 35.17 43.02
N ALA A 56 -26.32 35.08 43.03
CA ALA A 56 -25.44 36.00 43.78
C ALA A 56 -24.85 37.14 42.92
N ASP A 57 -25.09 37.16 41.61
CA ASP A 57 -24.48 38.15 40.72
C ASP A 57 -25.38 38.45 39.51
N SER A 58 -26.42 39.25 39.73
CA SER A 58 -27.03 40.07 38.67
C SER A 58 -27.84 41.23 39.24
N LYS A 59 -27.22 42.41 39.27
CA LYS A 59 -27.79 43.68 38.76
C LYS A 59 -26.78 44.82 38.98
N GLU A 60 -25.99 45.14 37.95
CA GLU A 60 -25.85 46.51 37.44
C GLU A 60 -24.93 46.65 36.20
N SER A 61 -25.51 47.13 35.11
CA SER A 61 -24.96 47.99 34.04
C SER A 61 -26.19 48.35 33.17
N ASP A 62 -26.51 49.59 32.80
CA ASP A 62 -25.70 50.78 32.58
C ASP A 62 -26.61 52.03 32.41
N LYS A 63 -26.06 53.23 32.65
CA LYS A 63 -26.43 54.61 32.17
C LYS A 63 -26.64 55.71 33.25
N GLN A 64 -25.76 56.73 33.19
CA GLN A 64 -25.84 58.09 33.78
C GLN A 64 -26.64 59.06 32.85
N PRO A 65 -26.90 60.35 33.20
CA PRO A 65 -26.88 61.06 34.51
C PRO A 65 -28.14 61.97 34.74
N SER A 66 -28.09 62.82 35.79
CA SER A 66 -29.01 63.92 36.18
C SER A 66 -30.11 63.55 37.19
N SER A 67 -30.59 64.37 38.12
CA SER A 67 -30.15 65.60 38.80
C SER A 67 -31.28 65.98 39.79
N LEU A 68 -30.95 66.52 40.97
CA LEU A 68 -31.78 67.37 41.86
C LEU A 68 -32.97 66.76 42.67
N PHE A 69 -33.02 67.19 43.95
CA PHE A 69 -34.15 67.30 44.90
C PHE A 69 -34.81 66.00 45.41
N ASP A 70 -35.44 65.92 46.59
CA ASP A 70 -35.24 66.48 47.94
C ASP A 70 -36.28 65.72 48.82
N ASP A 71 -35.91 65.48 50.08
CA ASP A 71 -36.77 65.40 51.28
C ASP A 71 -37.77 64.26 51.62
N LYS A 72 -37.90 64.10 52.95
CA LYS A 72 -38.83 63.36 53.84
C LYS A 72 -38.64 61.84 54.04
N LYS A 73 -38.13 61.33 55.18
CA LYS A 73 -38.38 61.48 56.65
C LYS A 73 -39.52 60.62 57.20
N GLN A 74 -39.16 59.58 57.99
CA GLN A 74 -39.83 59.10 59.22
C GLN A 74 -38.91 58.05 59.88
N GLU A 75 -38.13 58.41 60.92
CA GLU A 75 -38.42 58.30 62.36
C GLU A 75 -38.23 56.89 62.97
N GLU A 76 -37.02 56.71 63.56
CA GLU A 76 -36.62 56.17 64.89
C GLU A 76 -37.60 55.31 65.74
N PRO A 77 -37.13 54.43 66.68
CA PRO A 77 -35.95 54.69 67.53
C PRO A 77 -35.01 53.52 67.93
N LYS A 78 -33.72 53.89 67.98
CA LYS A 78 -32.76 53.77 69.10
C LYS A 78 -32.62 52.44 69.88
N LYS A 79 -31.38 51.92 69.88
CA LYS A 79 -30.51 51.78 71.08
C LYS A 79 -29.03 51.70 70.68
N LYS A 80 -28.19 52.57 71.26
CA LYS A 80 -26.70 52.64 71.17
C LYS A 80 -26.08 52.10 72.51
N PRO A 81 -24.75 52.17 72.78
CA PRO A 81 -23.64 51.41 72.19
C PRO A 81 -22.62 50.91 73.27
N ALA A 82 -21.46 50.43 72.81
CA ALA A 82 -20.11 50.48 73.43
C ALA A 82 -19.52 49.19 74.04
N THR A 83 -18.48 48.66 73.38
CA THR A 83 -17.07 48.73 73.84
C THR A 83 -16.14 48.14 72.75
N PRO A 84 -15.05 48.81 72.32
CA PRO A 84 -14.13 48.25 71.35
C PRO A 84 -13.03 47.44 72.07
N LYS A 85 -13.04 46.11 71.96
CA LYS A 85 -11.88 45.28 72.32
C LYS A 85 -10.85 45.36 71.21
N LYS A 86 -9.63 45.81 71.55
CA LYS A 86 -8.44 45.77 70.68
C LYS A 86 -8.18 44.33 70.21
N ILE A 87 -8.40 44.06 68.93
CA ILE A 87 -8.03 42.78 68.30
C ILE A 87 -6.57 42.89 67.83
N LYS A 88 -5.71 42.02 68.36
CA LYS A 88 -4.35 41.78 67.86
C LYS A 88 -4.46 41.38 66.39
N LYS A 89 -3.81 42.13 65.49
CA LYS A 89 -3.71 41.77 64.07
C LYS A 89 -2.86 40.49 63.95
N GLU A 90 -3.51 39.35 63.79
CA GLU A 90 -2.85 38.15 63.26
C GLU A 90 -2.33 38.45 61.86
N LYS A 91 -1.03 38.20 61.63
CA LYS A 91 -0.41 38.31 60.32
C LYS A 91 -1.08 37.31 59.39
N LYS A 92 -1.98 37.78 58.53
CA LYS A 92 -2.57 36.97 57.46
C LYS A 92 -1.43 36.51 56.54
N VAL A 93 -1.19 35.20 56.52
CA VAL A 93 -0.28 34.55 55.57
C VAL A 93 -0.71 34.98 54.16
N PRO A 94 0.18 35.55 53.33
CA PRO A 94 -0.20 36.01 52.00
C PRO A 94 -0.70 34.81 51.18
N LYS A 95 -1.96 34.85 50.76
CA LYS A 95 -2.53 33.84 49.86
C LYS A 95 -1.96 34.11 48.46
N LEU A 96 -1.12 33.19 47.96
CA LEU A 96 -0.55 33.31 46.61
C LEU A 96 -1.69 33.32 45.55
N PRO A 97 -1.54 34.10 44.47
CA PRO A 97 -2.57 34.22 43.44
C PRO A 97 -2.73 32.89 42.67
N ARG A 98 -3.98 32.56 42.28
CA ARG A 98 -4.37 31.30 41.60
C ARG A 98 -3.57 31.00 40.31
N LYS A 99 -3.00 32.02 39.66
CA LYS A 99 -2.18 31.90 38.44
C LYS A 99 -0.85 31.19 38.70
N ASP A 100 -0.22 31.45 39.85
CA ASP A 100 1.08 30.88 40.21
C ASP A 100 0.98 29.37 40.48
N TYR A 101 -0.18 28.91 40.98
CA TYR A 101 -0.46 27.49 41.17
C TYR A 101 -0.55 26.72 39.85
N TRP A 102 -1.12 27.32 38.78
CA TRP A 102 -1.22 26.64 37.49
C TRP A 102 0.14 26.54 36.80
N GLN A 103 0.98 27.58 36.93
CA GLN A 103 2.36 27.55 36.45
C GLN A 103 3.20 26.51 37.20
N ALA A 104 3.09 26.47 38.54
CA ALA A 104 3.76 25.45 39.35
C ALA A 104 3.26 24.03 39.04
N ALA A 105 1.95 23.85 38.84
CA ALA A 105 1.37 22.56 38.44
C ALA A 105 1.90 22.09 37.09
N MET A 106 2.07 23.00 36.12
CA MET A 106 2.63 22.69 34.79
C MET A 106 4.07 22.17 34.89
N VAL A 107 4.90 22.83 35.71
CA VAL A 107 6.28 22.39 36.01
C VAL A 107 6.30 21.03 36.71
N ILE A 108 5.44 20.81 37.70
CA ILE A 108 5.33 19.52 38.41
C ILE A 108 4.88 18.41 37.45
N ILE A 109 3.92 18.67 36.55
CA ILE A 109 3.45 17.70 35.56
C ILE A 109 4.58 17.34 34.58
N ILE A 110 5.30 18.32 34.03
CA ILE A 110 6.45 18.04 33.15
C ILE A 110 7.51 17.22 33.91
N SER A 111 7.86 17.65 35.12
CA SER A 111 8.85 16.94 35.95
C SER A 111 8.40 15.51 36.27
N SER A 112 7.10 15.30 36.53
CA SER A 112 6.54 13.97 36.79
C SER A 112 6.60 13.08 35.55
N ILE A 113 6.29 13.61 34.37
CA ILE A 113 6.42 12.87 33.09
C ILE A 113 7.87 12.46 32.85
N VAL A 114 8.83 13.37 33.06
CA VAL A 114 10.26 13.07 32.90
C VAL A 114 10.71 11.99 33.90
N LEU A 115 10.26 12.06 35.16
CA LEU A 115 10.54 11.05 36.17
C LEU A 115 9.99 9.66 35.75
N ILE A 116 8.73 9.59 35.31
CA ILE A 116 8.09 8.35 34.86
C ILE A 116 8.81 7.79 33.62
N ALA A 117 9.18 8.63 32.66
CA ALA A 117 9.93 8.22 31.48
C ALA A 117 11.33 7.68 31.83
N SER A 118 12.01 8.28 32.81
CA SER A 118 13.30 7.80 33.31
C SER A 118 13.17 6.43 34.00
N LEU A 119 12.20 6.27 34.89
CA LEU A 119 11.88 4.99 35.53
C LEU A 119 11.53 3.91 34.50
N PHE A 120 10.78 4.27 33.46
CA PHE A 120 10.45 3.38 32.36
C PHE A 120 11.70 2.91 31.60
N MET A 121 12.64 3.81 31.27
CA MET A 121 13.88 3.44 30.58
C MET A 121 14.78 2.50 31.39
N ILE A 122 14.82 2.67 32.71
CA ILE A 122 15.59 1.81 33.62
C ILE A 122 14.90 0.44 33.80
N SER A 123 13.57 0.43 33.74
CA SER A 123 12.76 -0.78 33.90
C SER A 123 12.95 -1.78 32.75
N PRO A 124 12.93 -3.10 33.03
CA PRO A 124 12.88 -4.15 32.00
C PRO A 124 11.71 -3.99 31.02
N LEU A 125 10.65 -3.29 31.43
CA LEU A 125 9.47 -3.04 30.61
C LEU A 125 9.79 -2.27 29.32
N SER A 126 10.86 -1.45 29.30
CA SER A 126 11.29 -0.76 28.08
C SER A 126 12.06 -1.65 27.09
N ARG A 127 12.41 -2.88 27.47
CA ARG A 127 13.14 -3.85 26.62
C ARG A 127 12.25 -4.98 26.12
N GLN A 128 11.20 -5.30 26.89
CA GLN A 128 10.17 -6.27 26.52
C GLN A 128 9.33 -5.71 25.37
N LYS A 129 9.33 -6.42 24.25
CA LYS A 129 8.64 -6.03 23.03
C LYS A 129 8.15 -7.26 22.31
N GLU A 130 6.94 -7.16 21.78
CA GLU A 130 6.35 -8.19 20.94
C GLU A 130 6.28 -7.66 19.52
N ILE A 131 6.83 -8.43 18.57
CA ILE A 131 6.86 -8.07 17.15
C ILE A 131 6.01 -9.10 16.43
N THR A 132 4.96 -8.61 15.79
CA THR A 132 4.07 -9.40 14.94
C THR A 132 4.33 -9.06 13.49
N VAL A 133 4.43 -10.05 12.62
CA VAL A 133 4.58 -9.82 11.18
C VAL A 133 3.22 -9.89 10.50
N SER A 134 2.96 -8.97 9.59
CA SER A 134 1.72 -8.92 8.81
C SER A 134 2.02 -8.66 7.34
N GLY A 135 1.34 -9.41 6.46
CA GLY A 135 1.46 -9.25 5.01
C GLY A 135 2.49 -10.15 4.34
N ASN A 136 3.12 -11.06 5.08
CA ASN A 136 3.93 -12.14 4.51
C ASN A 136 3.04 -13.22 3.88
N LYS A 137 3.46 -13.74 2.73
CA LYS A 137 2.81 -14.85 2.01
C LYS A 137 3.81 -15.97 1.74
N ASN A 138 5.01 -15.60 1.27
CA ASN A 138 6.07 -16.54 0.94
C ASN A 138 7.22 -16.45 1.96
N ALA A 139 7.47 -15.28 2.54
CA ALA A 139 8.52 -15.10 3.53
C ALA A 139 8.12 -15.65 4.90
N ILE A 140 9.06 -16.30 5.58
CA ILE A 140 8.86 -16.90 6.89
C ILE A 140 8.99 -15.82 7.97
N GLU A 141 8.00 -15.72 8.87
CA GLU A 141 7.95 -14.69 9.92
C GLU A 141 9.20 -14.67 10.81
N SER A 142 9.70 -15.84 11.21
CA SER A 142 10.91 -15.94 12.05
C SER A 142 12.16 -15.39 11.34
N GLN A 143 12.31 -15.67 10.05
CA GLN A 143 13.42 -15.16 9.23
C GLN A 143 13.34 -13.63 9.09
N LEU A 144 12.13 -13.09 8.85
CA LEU A 144 11.93 -11.65 8.76
C LEU A 144 12.31 -10.93 10.07
N ILE A 145 11.95 -11.49 11.22
CA ILE A 145 12.29 -10.92 12.54
C ILE A 145 13.80 -10.99 12.79
N GLU A 146 14.46 -12.07 12.39
CA GLU A 146 15.91 -12.22 12.49
C GLU A 146 16.65 -11.22 11.60
N GLU A 147 16.24 -11.12 10.33
CA GLU A 147 16.85 -10.24 9.34
C GLU A 147 16.65 -8.75 9.66
N LEU A 148 15.49 -8.41 10.25
CA LEU A 148 15.19 -7.09 10.79
C LEU A 148 16.27 -6.64 11.78
N GLY A 149 16.91 -7.59 12.48
CA GLY A 149 18.12 -7.36 13.28
C GLY A 149 17.87 -6.63 14.60
N ILE A 150 16.64 -6.70 15.11
CA ILE A 150 16.26 -6.12 16.39
C ILE A 150 16.75 -7.05 17.51
N LYS A 151 17.62 -6.54 18.38
CA LYS A 151 18.13 -7.31 19.51
C LYS A 151 17.16 -7.27 20.68
N LYS A 152 17.16 -8.32 21.50
CA LYS A 152 16.39 -8.35 22.76
C LYS A 152 16.81 -7.22 23.71
N SER A 153 18.06 -6.76 23.64
CA SER A 153 18.60 -5.64 24.43
C SER A 153 18.12 -4.26 23.98
N ASP A 154 17.59 -4.13 22.75
CA ASP A 154 17.22 -2.82 22.21
C ASP A 154 15.98 -2.25 22.91
N TYR A 155 16.03 -0.97 23.25
CA TYR A 155 14.91 -0.25 23.85
C TYR A 155 13.79 0.01 22.84
N LEU A 156 12.54 0.02 23.31
CA LEU A 156 11.36 0.38 22.52
C LEU A 156 11.49 1.74 21.83
N THR A 157 12.11 2.72 22.51
CA THR A 157 12.35 4.07 21.97
C THR A 157 13.28 4.05 20.77
N THR A 158 14.31 3.19 20.77
CA THR A 158 15.21 3.03 19.62
C THR A 158 14.43 2.54 18.40
N LEU A 159 13.50 1.60 18.57
CA LEU A 159 12.66 1.12 17.48
C LEU A 159 11.73 2.23 16.96
N LEU A 160 11.18 3.06 17.85
CA LEU A 160 10.32 4.19 17.48
C LEU A 160 11.08 5.27 16.69
N PHE A 161 12.24 5.70 17.19
CA PHE A 161 12.99 6.80 16.57
C PHE A 161 13.87 6.32 15.39
N GLN A 162 14.23 5.04 15.33
CA GLN A 162 15.08 4.46 14.28
C GLN A 162 14.38 3.40 13.43
N ALA A 163 13.05 3.40 13.36
CA ALA A 163 12.26 2.46 12.55
C ALA A 163 12.81 2.33 11.11
N ASN A 164 13.09 3.47 10.46
CA ASN A 164 13.65 3.55 9.11
C ASN A 164 14.97 2.76 8.93
N ARG A 165 15.80 2.65 9.98
CA ARG A 165 17.06 1.88 9.92
C ARG A 165 16.77 0.39 9.80
N PHE A 166 15.84 -0.11 10.62
CA PHE A 166 15.45 -1.52 10.64
C PHE A 166 14.69 -1.89 9.36
N GLU A 167 13.78 -1.02 8.89
CA GLU A 167 13.05 -1.22 7.63
C GLU A 167 13.99 -1.33 6.42
N ARG A 168 15.00 -0.44 6.33
CA ARG A 168 16.01 -0.51 5.26
C ARG A 168 16.90 -1.75 5.37
N ASN A 169 17.27 -2.13 6.59
CA ASN A 169 18.09 -3.32 6.82
C ASN A 169 17.36 -4.58 6.33
N LEU A 170 16.09 -4.71 6.68
CA LEU A 170 15.25 -5.82 6.25
C LEU A 170 15.13 -5.86 4.71
N LYS A 171 14.85 -4.71 4.08
CA LYS A 171 14.74 -4.62 2.61
C LYS A 171 16.02 -5.01 1.88
N SER A 172 17.19 -4.82 2.48
CA SER A 172 18.48 -5.13 1.86
C SER A 172 18.90 -6.59 2.04
N LYS A 173 18.44 -7.25 3.10
CA LYS A 173 18.77 -8.64 3.40
C LYS A 173 17.79 -9.62 2.78
N ASP A 174 16.50 -9.33 2.90
CA ASP A 174 15.45 -10.20 2.43
C ASP A 174 15.20 -9.99 0.93
N LYS A 175 15.17 -11.07 0.16
CA LYS A 175 14.95 -11.02 -1.31
C LYS A 175 13.49 -10.79 -1.68
N TRP A 176 12.55 -11.23 -0.84
CA TRP A 176 11.11 -11.15 -1.03
C TRP A 176 10.54 -9.78 -0.65
N VAL A 177 11.16 -9.04 0.29
CA VAL A 177 10.63 -7.78 0.82
C VAL A 177 10.77 -6.61 -0.16
N LYS A 178 9.64 -6.07 -0.63
CA LYS A 178 9.58 -4.83 -1.42
C LYS A 178 9.56 -3.58 -0.53
N GLU A 179 8.75 -3.63 0.52
CA GLU A 179 8.55 -2.56 1.48
C GLU A 179 8.30 -3.17 2.85
N ALA A 180 8.88 -2.57 3.90
CA ALA A 180 8.66 -2.94 5.28
C ALA A 180 8.34 -1.66 6.06
N LYS A 181 7.33 -1.73 6.94
CA LYS A 181 6.95 -0.62 7.83
C LYS A 181 6.75 -1.12 9.24
N LEU A 182 7.47 -0.53 10.19
CA LEU A 182 7.35 -0.86 11.59
C LEU A 182 6.33 0.07 12.25
N VAL A 183 5.17 -0.46 12.62
CA VAL A 183 4.09 0.30 13.25
C VAL A 183 4.04 -0.01 14.74
N TYR A 184 4.04 1.02 15.57
CA TYR A 184 3.94 0.86 17.01
C TYR A 184 2.49 0.80 17.49
N HIS A 185 2.20 -0.13 18.38
CA HIS A 185 0.93 -0.32 19.05
C HIS A 185 1.15 -0.28 20.57
N PHE A 186 0.54 0.70 21.23
CA PHE A 186 0.60 0.79 22.69
C PHE A 186 -0.26 -0.33 23.32
N PRO A 187 0.24 -1.04 24.36
CA PRO A 187 1.56 -0.95 24.98
C PRO A 187 2.56 -1.99 24.41
N ASN A 188 3.82 -1.61 24.21
CA ASN A 188 4.94 -2.54 23.91
C ASN A 188 4.81 -3.49 22.70
N HIS A 189 3.81 -3.32 21.83
CA HIS A 189 3.65 -4.12 20.62
C HIS A 189 4.14 -3.36 19.39
N PHE A 190 4.74 -4.09 18.46
CA PHE A 190 5.04 -3.61 17.12
C PHE A 190 4.46 -4.56 16.09
N THR A 191 3.93 -3.98 15.01
CA THR A 191 3.51 -4.72 13.83
C THR A 191 4.41 -4.35 12.68
N LEU A 192 5.17 -5.33 12.19
CA LEU A 192 5.95 -5.22 10.97
C LEU A 192 5.03 -5.51 9.79
N ARG A 193 4.61 -4.45 9.08
CA ARG A 193 3.86 -4.58 7.83
C ARG A 193 4.83 -4.78 6.69
N VAL A 194 4.81 -5.98 6.12
CA VAL A 194 5.64 -6.39 5.00
C VAL A 194 4.81 -6.41 3.73
N LYS A 195 5.36 -5.85 2.66
CA LYS A 195 4.86 -6.00 1.29
C LYS A 195 5.90 -6.76 0.50
N GLU A 196 5.55 -7.94 0.04
CA GLU A 196 6.44 -8.76 -0.79
C GLU A 196 6.45 -8.31 -2.25
N TYR A 197 7.55 -8.60 -2.95
CA TYR A 197 7.58 -8.60 -4.40
C TYR A 197 6.68 -9.70 -4.94
N ARG A 198 5.96 -9.38 -6.01
CA ARG A 198 5.18 -10.38 -6.73
C ARG A 198 6.10 -11.23 -7.58
N ILE A 199 5.75 -12.50 -7.74
CA ILE A 199 6.35 -13.37 -8.74
C ILE A 199 5.78 -12.98 -10.10
N ILE A 200 6.64 -12.72 -11.09
CA ILE A 200 6.23 -12.36 -12.45
C ILE A 200 6.39 -13.53 -13.40
N ALA A 201 7.43 -14.35 -13.19
CA ALA A 201 7.74 -15.48 -14.06
C ALA A 201 8.54 -16.54 -13.32
N TYR A 202 8.76 -17.67 -13.97
CA TYR A 202 9.57 -18.78 -13.50
C TYR A 202 10.61 -19.15 -14.56
N ARG A 203 11.74 -19.69 -14.12
CA ARG A 203 12.73 -20.36 -14.97
C ARG A 203 12.68 -21.85 -14.68
N GLN A 204 12.52 -22.66 -15.72
CA GLN A 204 12.64 -24.11 -15.58
C GLN A 204 14.12 -24.49 -15.44
N THR A 205 14.41 -25.38 -14.51
CA THR A 205 15.73 -25.96 -14.22
C THR A 205 15.58 -27.46 -13.96
N ASP A 206 16.69 -28.21 -13.94
CA ASP A 206 16.65 -29.66 -13.68
C ASP A 206 16.06 -30.01 -12.30
N LYS A 207 16.16 -29.08 -11.34
CA LYS A 207 15.69 -29.25 -9.95
C LYS A 207 14.27 -28.71 -9.72
N GLY A 208 13.60 -28.21 -10.75
CA GLY A 208 12.26 -27.59 -10.63
C GLY A 208 12.22 -26.17 -11.20
N TYR A 209 11.42 -25.30 -10.60
CA TYR A 209 11.15 -23.96 -11.11
C TYR A 209 11.73 -22.89 -10.19
N VAL A 210 12.52 -21.98 -10.75
CA VAL A 210 13.09 -20.84 -10.02
C VAL A 210 12.18 -19.62 -10.22
N PRO A 211 11.49 -19.13 -9.18
CA PRO A 211 10.65 -17.94 -9.30
C PRO A 211 11.49 -16.68 -9.52
N ILE A 212 10.97 -15.77 -10.35
CA ILE A 212 11.57 -14.49 -10.66
C ILE A 212 10.64 -13.38 -10.18
N LEU A 213 11.13 -12.60 -9.23
CA LEU A 213 10.40 -11.52 -8.57
C LEU A 213 10.33 -10.26 -9.44
N GLU A 214 9.41 -9.35 -9.14
CA GLU A 214 9.22 -8.05 -9.82
C GLU A 214 10.49 -7.18 -9.92
N ASN A 215 11.45 -7.32 -8.99
CA ASN A 215 12.75 -6.64 -9.05
C ASN A 215 13.77 -7.35 -9.98
N GLY A 216 13.43 -8.53 -10.50
CA GLY A 216 14.27 -9.40 -11.32
C GLY A 216 15.15 -10.37 -10.51
N THR A 217 14.99 -10.42 -9.19
CA THR A 217 15.74 -11.34 -8.32
C THR A 217 15.18 -12.75 -8.44
N ARG A 218 16.09 -13.73 -8.53
CA ARG A 218 15.76 -15.16 -8.46
C ARG A 218 15.81 -15.63 -7.02
N VAL A 219 14.77 -16.35 -6.60
CA VAL A 219 14.65 -16.92 -5.25
C VAL A 219 14.81 -18.44 -5.31
N ASP A 220 14.60 -19.11 -4.18
CA ASP A 220 14.84 -20.55 -4.07
C ASP A 220 13.88 -21.35 -4.98
N THR A 221 14.37 -22.49 -5.45
CA THR A 221 13.64 -23.36 -6.38
C THR A 221 12.41 -23.96 -5.70
N VAL A 222 11.29 -23.91 -6.40
CA VAL A 222 10.02 -24.53 -5.98
C VAL A 222 9.69 -25.74 -6.84
N ASN A 223 8.93 -26.67 -6.26
CA ASN A 223 8.44 -27.85 -6.96
C ASN A 223 7.31 -27.50 -7.93
N ALA A 224 7.04 -28.37 -8.90
CA ALA A 224 5.93 -28.20 -9.83
C ALA A 224 4.56 -28.11 -9.12
N SER A 225 4.40 -28.79 -7.98
CA SER A 225 3.16 -28.77 -7.17
C SER A 225 2.86 -27.42 -6.51
N GLU A 226 3.86 -26.55 -6.36
CA GLU A 226 3.72 -25.23 -5.74
C GLU A 226 3.46 -24.13 -6.78
N LEU A 227 3.46 -24.48 -8.07
CA LEU A 227 3.18 -23.53 -9.13
C LEU A 227 1.70 -23.12 -9.14
N PRO A 228 1.42 -21.83 -9.41
CA PRO A 228 0.04 -21.42 -9.63
C PRO A 228 -0.50 -22.06 -10.92
N GLY A 229 -1.83 -22.22 -11.02
CA GLY A 229 -2.45 -22.78 -12.23
C GLY A 229 -2.18 -21.99 -13.53
N SER A 230 -1.66 -20.77 -13.41
CA SER A 230 -1.25 -19.92 -14.52
C SER A 230 0.07 -19.22 -14.19
N PHE A 231 1.13 -19.54 -14.93
CA PHE A 231 2.45 -18.92 -14.80
C PHE A 231 3.07 -18.61 -16.17
N VAL A 232 4.14 -17.81 -16.15
CA VAL A 232 4.96 -17.44 -17.32
C VAL A 232 6.34 -18.07 -17.14
N THR A 233 6.85 -18.71 -18.19
CA THR A 233 8.22 -19.24 -18.22
C THR A 233 9.14 -18.31 -19.02
N ILE A 234 10.32 -17.99 -18.49
CA ILE A 234 11.31 -17.15 -19.19
C ILE A 234 12.54 -18.02 -19.52
N ASN A 235 12.85 -18.17 -20.81
CA ASN A 235 13.99 -18.91 -21.35
C ASN A 235 15.02 -17.94 -21.95
N LEU A 236 15.58 -17.07 -21.11
CA LEU A 236 16.61 -16.09 -21.49
C LEU A 236 17.89 -16.35 -20.69
N ASP A 237 19.04 -16.42 -21.34
CA ASP A 237 20.29 -16.71 -20.64
C ASP A 237 20.82 -15.49 -19.86
N GLN A 238 20.68 -14.30 -20.43
CA GLN A 238 21.26 -13.07 -19.88
C GLN A 238 20.44 -12.52 -18.71
N GLU A 239 21.02 -12.47 -17.51
CA GLU A 239 20.33 -11.95 -16.32
C GLU A 239 19.91 -10.48 -16.45
N LYS A 240 20.72 -9.66 -17.13
CA LYS A 240 20.41 -8.24 -17.36
C LYS A 240 19.13 -8.07 -18.18
N GLU A 241 18.92 -8.93 -19.18
CA GLU A 241 17.72 -8.92 -20.03
C GLU A 241 16.50 -9.42 -19.25
N VAL A 242 16.65 -10.51 -18.48
CA VAL A 242 15.61 -11.02 -17.59
C VAL A 242 15.13 -9.94 -16.62
N ARG A 243 16.06 -9.20 -16.00
CA ARG A 243 15.72 -8.12 -15.08
C ARG A 243 14.95 -7.00 -15.77
N LYS A 244 15.40 -6.55 -16.95
CA LYS A 244 14.70 -5.53 -17.75
C LYS A 244 13.30 -6.00 -18.16
N LEU A 245 13.19 -7.24 -18.64
CA LEU A 245 11.95 -7.86 -19.07
C LEU A 245 10.94 -7.89 -17.93
N VAL A 246 11.33 -8.44 -16.79
CA VAL A 246 10.43 -8.58 -15.64
C VAL A 246 10.00 -7.22 -15.09
N GLN A 247 10.89 -6.23 -15.06
CA GLN A 247 10.53 -4.86 -14.67
C GLN A 247 9.51 -4.22 -15.60
N LYS A 248 9.59 -4.49 -16.92
CA LYS A 248 8.62 -4.00 -17.89
C LYS A 248 7.29 -4.74 -17.79
N LEU A 249 7.32 -6.07 -17.72
CA LEU A 249 6.13 -6.89 -17.51
C LEU A 249 5.41 -6.53 -16.22
N ALA A 250 6.12 -6.17 -15.15
CA ALA A 250 5.52 -5.78 -13.88
C ALA A 250 4.64 -4.51 -13.97
N LYS A 251 4.87 -3.65 -14.97
CA LYS A 251 4.08 -2.45 -15.26
C LYS A 251 2.81 -2.75 -16.07
N LEU A 252 2.77 -3.91 -16.73
CA LEU A 252 1.64 -4.31 -17.56
C LEU A 252 0.49 -4.89 -16.73
N ASP A 253 -0.68 -4.97 -17.37
CA ASP A 253 -1.85 -5.57 -16.77
C ASP A 253 -1.61 -7.05 -16.44
N LYS A 254 -1.98 -7.44 -15.21
CA LYS A 254 -1.80 -8.82 -14.72
C LYS A 254 -2.47 -9.85 -15.62
N SER A 255 -3.62 -9.50 -16.20
CA SER A 255 -4.34 -10.38 -17.12
C SER A 255 -3.58 -10.60 -18.42
N LEU A 256 -2.89 -9.58 -18.93
CA LEU A 256 -2.09 -9.68 -20.16
C LEU A 256 -0.83 -10.51 -19.89
N VAL A 257 -0.10 -10.20 -18.82
CA VAL A 257 1.08 -10.99 -18.43
C VAL A 257 0.69 -12.44 -18.16
N GLY A 258 -0.44 -12.68 -17.50
CA GLY A 258 -0.97 -14.02 -17.24
C GLY A 258 -1.44 -14.78 -18.48
N SER A 259 -1.61 -14.12 -19.64
CA SER A 259 -1.91 -14.78 -20.92
C SER A 259 -0.68 -15.29 -21.65
N ILE A 260 0.52 -14.91 -21.20
CA ILE A 260 1.79 -15.40 -21.73
C ILE A 260 2.08 -16.77 -21.10
N LYS A 261 2.58 -17.71 -21.90
CA LYS A 261 3.02 -19.04 -21.47
C LYS A 261 4.54 -19.10 -21.39
N VAL A 262 5.23 -18.77 -22.48
CA VAL A 262 6.70 -18.85 -22.59
C VAL A 262 7.24 -17.57 -23.22
N ILE A 263 8.40 -17.12 -22.76
CA ILE A 263 9.18 -16.04 -23.36
C ILE A 263 10.56 -16.56 -23.70
N SER A 264 10.93 -16.52 -24.97
CA SER A 264 12.24 -16.92 -25.48
C SER A 264 12.90 -15.77 -26.24
N SER A 265 14.22 -15.80 -26.32
CA SER A 265 14.97 -14.89 -27.19
C SER A 265 14.98 -15.42 -28.62
N VAL A 266 14.89 -14.52 -29.60
CA VAL A 266 15.00 -14.86 -31.02
C VAL A 266 16.13 -14.05 -31.64
N ASN A 267 16.99 -14.74 -32.40
CA ASN A 267 18.03 -14.07 -33.17
C ASN A 267 17.40 -13.41 -34.40
N SER A 268 17.41 -12.09 -34.46
CA SER A 268 17.04 -11.30 -35.65
C SER A 268 18.25 -10.49 -36.12
N SER A 269 18.45 -10.43 -37.43
CA SER A 269 19.53 -9.62 -38.02
C SER A 269 19.31 -8.13 -37.82
N SER A 270 18.04 -7.71 -37.71
CA SER A 270 17.63 -6.31 -37.59
C SER A 270 17.50 -5.89 -36.12
N THR A 271 16.96 -6.78 -35.28
CA THR A 271 16.57 -6.48 -33.90
C THR A 271 17.30 -7.38 -32.93
N LYS A 272 18.27 -6.84 -32.17
CA LYS A 272 19.12 -7.64 -31.27
C LYS A 272 18.40 -8.14 -30.02
N ASP A 273 17.34 -7.48 -29.59
CA ASP A 273 16.61 -7.75 -28.35
C ASP A 273 15.20 -8.29 -28.61
N LEU A 274 15.04 -9.02 -29.73
CA LEU A 274 13.77 -9.59 -30.12
C LEU A 274 13.36 -10.76 -29.23
N LEU A 275 12.13 -10.74 -28.77
CA LEU A 275 11.54 -11.80 -27.95
C LEU A 275 10.40 -12.47 -28.69
N LEU A 276 10.29 -13.79 -28.53
CA LEU A 276 9.11 -14.57 -28.90
C LEU A 276 8.32 -14.90 -27.66
N LEU A 277 7.06 -14.48 -27.65
CA LEU A 277 6.09 -14.76 -26.59
C LEU A 277 5.10 -15.78 -27.13
N GLU A 278 5.13 -16.98 -26.57
CA GLU A 278 4.07 -17.96 -26.77
C GLU A 278 2.92 -17.63 -25.84
N MET A 279 1.74 -17.41 -26.42
CA MET A 279 0.53 -17.07 -25.70
C MET A 279 -0.28 -18.33 -25.38
N LYS A 280 -1.17 -18.25 -24.40
CA LYS A 280 -2.02 -19.38 -23.98
C LYS A 280 -3.14 -19.71 -24.94
N ASP A 281 -3.47 -18.79 -25.83
CA ASP A 281 -4.43 -18.96 -26.93
C ASP A 281 -3.76 -19.55 -28.18
N ASN A 282 -2.58 -20.17 -28.03
CA ASN A 282 -1.77 -20.78 -29.10
C ASN A 282 -1.22 -19.79 -30.14
N ASN A 283 -1.40 -18.48 -29.94
CA ASN A 283 -0.78 -17.47 -30.78
C ASN A 283 0.66 -17.19 -30.33
N SER A 284 1.46 -16.66 -31.24
CA SER A 284 2.83 -16.26 -30.98
C SER A 284 3.00 -14.77 -31.23
N VAL A 285 3.76 -14.06 -30.39
CA VAL A 285 4.01 -12.63 -30.54
C VAL A 285 5.52 -12.38 -30.58
N ARG A 286 6.02 -11.77 -31.64
CA ARG A 286 7.40 -11.27 -31.73
C ARG A 286 7.43 -9.82 -31.32
N VAL A 287 8.19 -9.46 -30.29
CA VAL A 287 8.25 -8.08 -29.80
C VAL A 287 9.64 -7.74 -29.27
N PRO A 288 10.21 -6.57 -29.60
CA PRO A 288 11.46 -6.12 -29.00
C PRO A 288 11.31 -5.89 -27.50
N LEU A 289 12.27 -6.36 -26.70
CA LEU A 289 12.32 -6.12 -25.25
C LEU A 289 12.26 -4.62 -24.92
N SER A 290 12.89 -3.79 -25.76
CA SER A 290 12.92 -2.33 -25.61
C SER A 290 11.56 -1.65 -25.79
N GLU A 291 10.56 -2.32 -26.35
CA GLU A 291 9.25 -1.72 -26.63
C GLU A 291 8.06 -2.57 -26.14
N ILE A 292 8.33 -3.70 -25.48
CA ILE A 292 7.30 -4.62 -24.96
C ILE A 292 6.25 -3.93 -24.08
N ASP A 293 6.63 -2.92 -23.30
CA ASP A 293 5.72 -2.17 -22.44
C ASP A 293 4.73 -1.27 -23.21
N THR A 294 5.09 -0.89 -24.44
CA THR A 294 4.24 -0.07 -25.32
C THR A 294 3.45 -0.92 -26.30
N LYS A 295 4.08 -1.94 -26.90
CA LYS A 295 3.51 -2.73 -28.00
C LYS A 295 2.65 -3.90 -27.53
N LEU A 296 3.06 -4.63 -26.48
CA LEU A 296 2.33 -5.81 -26.02
C LEU A 296 0.88 -5.52 -25.59
N PRO A 297 0.53 -4.36 -24.97
CA PRO A 297 -0.85 -4.01 -24.69
C PRO A 297 -1.79 -4.02 -25.90
N TYR A 298 -1.29 -3.78 -27.11
CA TYR A 298 -2.09 -3.82 -28.33
C TYR A 298 -2.56 -5.25 -28.67
N TYR A 299 -1.83 -6.27 -28.24
CA TYR A 299 -2.24 -7.66 -28.39
C TYR A 299 -3.65 -7.89 -27.83
N SER A 300 -3.94 -7.34 -26.65
CA SER A 300 -5.27 -7.42 -26.02
C SER A 300 -6.39 -6.86 -26.88
N LYS A 301 -6.09 -5.90 -27.75
CA LYS A 301 -7.06 -5.25 -28.65
C LYS A 301 -7.31 -6.08 -29.91
N ILE A 302 -6.27 -6.69 -30.46
CA ILE A 302 -6.34 -7.42 -31.73
C ILE A 302 -6.68 -8.91 -31.56
N LYS A 303 -6.45 -9.50 -30.37
CA LYS A 303 -6.59 -10.95 -30.15
C LYS A 303 -7.94 -11.54 -30.57
N LYS A 304 -9.01 -10.75 -30.54
CA LYS A 304 -10.37 -11.20 -30.93
C LYS A 304 -10.52 -11.40 -32.44
N ASN A 305 -9.64 -10.80 -33.23
CA ASN A 305 -9.64 -10.86 -34.67
C ASN A 305 -8.55 -11.83 -35.21
N LEU A 306 -7.77 -12.45 -34.32
CA LEU A 306 -6.75 -13.41 -34.69
C LEU A 306 -7.38 -14.80 -34.80
N THR A 307 -6.91 -15.57 -35.78
CA THR A 307 -7.19 -17.01 -35.87
C THR A 307 -6.23 -17.78 -34.97
N ASP A 308 -6.59 -19.00 -34.56
CA ASP A 308 -5.72 -19.85 -33.76
C ASP A 308 -4.39 -20.12 -34.48
N GLY A 309 -3.27 -19.96 -33.76
CA GLY A 309 -1.93 -20.18 -34.32
C GLY A 309 -1.37 -18.99 -35.13
N SER A 310 -1.93 -17.79 -34.95
CA SER A 310 -1.41 -16.59 -35.61
C SER A 310 -0.07 -16.16 -35.00
N ILE A 311 0.84 -15.67 -35.85
CA ILE A 311 2.10 -15.04 -35.47
C ILE A 311 1.92 -13.53 -35.61
N VAL A 312 1.96 -12.81 -34.50
CA VAL A 312 1.89 -11.35 -34.49
C VAL A 312 3.29 -10.79 -34.41
N ASP A 313 3.75 -10.14 -35.48
CA ASP A 313 5.02 -9.45 -35.52
C ASP A 313 4.86 -7.99 -35.09
N MET A 314 5.56 -7.64 -34.00
CA MET A 314 5.60 -6.30 -33.43
C MET A 314 6.98 -5.63 -33.54
N GLU A 315 7.85 -6.03 -34.46
CA GLU A 315 9.18 -5.41 -34.64
C GLU A 315 9.08 -3.98 -35.19
N VAL A 316 8.52 -3.82 -36.38
CA VAL A 316 8.43 -2.53 -37.09
C VAL A 316 7.00 -1.97 -37.16
N GLY A 317 6.00 -2.76 -36.80
CA GLY A 317 4.59 -2.42 -36.87
C GLY A 317 3.76 -3.37 -36.03
N ILE A 318 2.50 -3.62 -36.39
CA ILE A 318 1.70 -4.71 -35.83
C ILE A 318 1.11 -5.46 -37.02
N TYR A 319 1.74 -6.57 -37.39
CA TYR A 319 1.31 -7.42 -38.50
C TYR A 319 0.95 -8.80 -37.96
N SER A 320 -0.01 -9.46 -38.60
CA SER A 320 -0.39 -10.84 -38.28
C SER A 320 -0.13 -11.72 -39.48
N THR A 321 0.55 -12.83 -39.27
CA THR A 321 0.85 -13.86 -40.28
C THR A 321 0.44 -15.22 -39.75
N THR A 322 0.46 -16.24 -40.60
CA THR A 322 0.30 -17.64 -40.21
C THR A 322 1.58 -18.39 -40.54
N ALA A 323 1.81 -19.53 -39.87
CA ALA A 323 3.01 -20.35 -40.09
C ALA A 323 3.17 -20.77 -41.57
N ASP A 324 2.05 -21.04 -42.27
CA ASP A 324 2.05 -21.43 -43.69
C ASP A 324 2.54 -20.28 -44.60
N ILE A 325 2.16 -19.04 -44.26
CA ILE A 325 2.60 -17.85 -44.98
C ILE A 325 4.09 -17.59 -44.70
N GLU A 326 4.56 -17.78 -43.47
CA GLU A 326 5.99 -17.65 -43.17
C GLU A 326 6.83 -18.74 -43.84
N ALA A 327 6.34 -19.98 -43.89
CA ALA A 327 7.02 -21.09 -44.55
C ALA A 327 7.17 -20.84 -46.06
N SER A 328 6.10 -20.41 -46.73
CA SER A 328 6.15 -20.06 -48.16
C SER A 328 7.05 -18.86 -48.46
N ILE A 329 7.09 -17.85 -47.58
CA ILE A 329 8.05 -16.73 -47.70
C ILE A 329 9.50 -17.21 -47.49
N ALA A 330 9.73 -18.10 -46.52
CA ALA A 330 11.04 -18.66 -46.25
C ALA A 330 11.55 -19.54 -47.41
N GLU A 331 10.67 -20.36 -47.99
CA GLU A 331 10.95 -21.14 -49.21
C GLU A 331 11.27 -20.23 -50.39
N HIS A 332 10.47 -19.20 -50.65
CA HIS A 332 10.78 -18.25 -51.72
C HIS A 332 12.08 -17.47 -51.48
N LYS A 333 12.43 -17.17 -50.22
CA LYS A 333 13.70 -16.50 -49.87
C LYS A 333 14.90 -17.41 -50.05
N THR A 334 14.78 -18.71 -49.75
CA THR A 334 15.86 -19.68 -50.02
C THR A 334 16.01 -19.94 -51.51
N THR A 335 14.92 -19.99 -52.29
CA THR A 335 15.00 -20.10 -53.77
C THR A 335 15.64 -18.86 -54.39
N ALA A 336 15.25 -17.64 -53.98
CA ALA A 336 15.83 -16.40 -54.49
C ALA A 336 17.32 -16.21 -54.11
N THR A 337 17.74 -16.73 -52.94
CA THR A 337 19.16 -16.73 -52.54
C THR A 337 19.96 -17.78 -53.32
N THR A 338 19.34 -18.90 -53.69
CA THR A 338 19.97 -19.95 -54.51
C THR A 338 20.14 -19.49 -55.97
N GLU A 339 19.14 -18.81 -56.55
CA GLU A 339 19.24 -18.22 -57.91
C GLU A 339 20.22 -17.04 -57.98
N SER A 340 20.40 -16.30 -56.88
CA SER A 340 21.40 -15.22 -56.82
C SER A 340 22.85 -15.72 -56.63
N SER A 341 23.03 -16.97 -56.18
CA SER A 341 24.35 -17.61 -56.06
C SER A 341 24.81 -18.35 -57.32
N GLU A 342 23.93 -18.67 -58.28
CA GLU A 342 24.31 -19.28 -59.56
C GLU A 342 24.67 -18.26 -60.66
N ASN A 343 24.37 -16.97 -60.50
CA ASN A 343 24.68 -15.94 -61.51
C ASN A 343 25.92 -15.06 -61.18
N SER A 344 26.80 -15.48 -60.26
CA SER A 344 28.04 -14.76 -59.93
C SER A 344 29.34 -15.50 -60.27
N SER A 345 29.29 -16.57 -61.07
CA SER A 345 30.49 -17.28 -61.53
C SER A 345 30.64 -17.28 -63.07
N ASN A 346 30.58 -16.10 -63.70
CA ASN A 346 31.28 -15.90 -64.98
C ASN A 346 31.47 -14.41 -65.33
N ALA A 347 32.58 -13.82 -64.90
CA ALA A 347 33.33 -12.77 -65.61
C ALA A 347 34.45 -12.26 -64.71
N GLU A 348 35.64 -12.86 -64.83
CA GLU A 348 36.87 -12.26 -64.32
C GLU A 348 37.62 -11.59 -65.48
N ASN A 349 38.02 -10.34 -65.23
CA ASN A 349 39.06 -9.53 -65.87
C ASN A 349 38.81 -8.85 -67.23
N THR A 350 38.67 -7.51 -67.19
CA THR A 350 39.71 -6.60 -67.73
C THR A 350 39.63 -5.18 -67.13
N ASP A 351 40.69 -4.86 -66.39
CA ASP A 351 41.47 -3.62 -66.19
C ASP A 351 40.92 -2.17 -66.35
N SER A 352 41.43 -1.35 -65.41
CA SER A 352 41.86 0.07 -65.41
C SER A 352 40.90 1.30 -65.54
N THR A 353 40.80 2.00 -64.38
CA THR A 353 41.21 3.42 -64.17
C THR A 353 40.18 4.57 -64.18
N GLN A 354 40.20 5.29 -63.03
CA GLN A 354 39.93 6.72 -62.73
C GLN A 354 38.50 7.28 -62.57
N SER A 355 38.28 7.84 -61.35
CA SER A 355 37.67 9.14 -60.96
C SER A 355 36.67 9.79 -61.93
N SER A 356 35.50 10.32 -61.54
CA SER A 356 35.22 11.24 -60.41
C SER A 356 33.73 11.59 -60.37
N GLU A 357 33.27 12.04 -59.20
CA GLU A 357 32.22 13.05 -58.93
C GLU A 357 30.73 12.83 -59.28
N ALA A 358 29.93 12.99 -58.21
CA ALA A 358 28.68 13.77 -58.09
C ALA A 358 27.61 13.66 -59.19
N ASN A 359 26.38 13.28 -58.80
CA ASN A 359 25.31 14.24 -58.52
C ASN A 359 24.05 13.52 -57.98
N SER A 360 23.35 14.20 -57.07
CA SER A 360 22.04 13.83 -56.51
C SER A 360 20.93 14.66 -57.19
N GLN A 361 19.67 14.21 -57.02
CA GLN A 361 18.39 14.75 -57.56
C GLN A 361 18.12 14.38 -59.02
N GLU A 362 16.94 13.95 -59.46
CA GLU A 362 15.53 14.14 -59.05
C GLU A 362 14.73 13.01 -59.76
N GLY A 363 13.72 12.35 -59.17
CA GLY A 363 12.32 12.80 -59.20
C GLY A 363 11.39 11.80 -59.93
N SER A 364 10.11 11.79 -59.56
CA SER A 364 8.96 11.02 -60.11
C SER A 364 8.72 9.63 -59.48
N GLN A 365 7.88 9.47 -58.45
CA GLN A 365 6.41 9.53 -58.45
C GLN A 365 5.75 8.84 -59.65
N SER A 366 5.12 7.69 -59.41
CA SER A 366 3.93 7.24 -60.13
C SER A 366 2.90 6.69 -59.14
N VAL A 367 1.84 7.47 -58.99
CA VAL A 367 0.57 7.11 -58.35
C VAL A 367 -0.36 6.68 -59.48
N THR A 368 -0.89 5.46 -59.43
CA THR A 368 -2.01 5.04 -60.29
C THR A 368 -3.31 5.14 -59.50
N GLN A 369 -4.07 6.20 -59.76
CA GLN A 369 -5.49 6.27 -59.43
C GLN A 369 -6.28 5.52 -60.50
N ALA A 370 -7.15 4.62 -60.06
CA ALA A 370 -8.30 4.14 -60.83
C ALA A 370 -9.52 4.97 -60.41
N THR A 371 -10.28 5.49 -61.38
CA THR A 371 -11.61 6.07 -61.17
C THR A 371 -12.52 5.60 -62.30
N VAL A 372 -13.65 4.98 -61.95
CA VAL A 372 -14.86 4.90 -62.78
C VAL A 372 -16.11 4.93 -61.89
N SER A 373 -17.10 5.73 -62.33
CA SER A 373 -18.48 5.95 -61.83
C SER A 373 -18.62 7.28 -61.06
N GLN A 374 -19.34 8.30 -61.52
CA GLN A 374 -20.30 8.49 -62.61
C GLN A 374 -20.18 9.91 -63.18
#